data_AF-A0A959KYD5-F1
#
_entry.id   AF-A0A959KYD5-F1
#
_cell.length_a   1.000
_cell.length_b   1.000
_cell.length_c   1.000
_cell.angle_alpha   90.00
_cell.angle_beta   90.00
_cell.angle_gamma   90.00
#
_symmetry.space_group_name_H-M   'P 1'
#
loop_
_entity.id
_entity.type
_entity.pdbx_description
1 polymer ?
#
loop_
_entity_poly.entity_id
_entity_poly.type
_entity_poly.pdbx_seq_one_letter_code
_entity_poly.pdbx_strand_id
1 'polypeptide(L)'
;VRDLVYQAEGEYLYMANHHLMRVRLADGQLEKLEAMDAFLNPVLPNPLIALSDGRLLMGYELNKLACYDPVADRAEALFPASKRQERSAETKCLFEDSQQKLWIGTVDQGLYCLDRNGAIEAHYT
;
A
#
# COMPACT_ATOMS: atom_id res chain seq x y z
N VAL A 1 -9.56 -13.82 -2.63
CA VAL A 1 -8.20 -13.34 -2.31
C VAL A 1 -8.06 -11.99 -2.97
N ARG A 2 -7.94 -10.90 -2.20
CA ARG A 2 -8.16 -9.55 -2.73
C ARG A 2 -6.89 -8.82 -3.18
N ASP A 3 -5.70 -9.16 -2.67
CA ASP A 3 -4.41 -8.89 -3.34
C ASP A 3 -3.31 -9.77 -2.70
N LEU A 4 -2.35 -10.20 -3.52
CA LEU A 4 -1.22 -11.06 -3.16
C LEU A 4 0.06 -10.42 -3.71
N VAL A 5 1.04 -10.22 -2.85
CA VAL A 5 2.32 -9.62 -3.24
C VAL A 5 3.47 -10.49 -2.79
N TYR A 6 4.35 -10.81 -3.74
CA TYR A 6 5.58 -11.52 -3.47
C TYR A 6 6.75 -10.52 -3.33
N GLN A 7 7.59 -10.71 -2.32
CA GLN A 7 8.84 -9.96 -2.15
C GLN A 7 10.03 -10.92 -2.09
N ALA A 8 10.94 -10.77 -3.06
CA ALA A 8 12.05 -11.69 -3.24
C ALA A 8 13.15 -11.55 -2.18
N GLU A 9 13.36 -10.36 -1.62
CA GLU A 9 14.48 -10.09 -0.70
C GLU A 9 14.34 -10.75 0.69
N GLY A 10 13.17 -11.31 1.02
CA GLY A 10 12.95 -11.99 2.30
C GLY A 10 12.33 -13.39 2.21
N GLU A 11 12.09 -13.92 1.01
CA GLU A 11 11.30 -15.15 0.80
C GLU A 11 9.91 -15.09 1.48
N TYR A 12 9.22 -13.94 1.40
CA TYR A 12 7.89 -13.76 1.98
C TYR A 12 6.82 -13.52 0.92
N LEU A 13 5.65 -14.10 1.16
CA LEU A 13 4.40 -13.75 0.48
C LEU A 13 3.53 -12.92 1.42
N TYR A 14 3.10 -11.75 0.97
CA TYR A 14 2.22 -10.85 1.71
C TYR A 14 0.78 -10.94 1.20
N MET A 15 -0.16 -10.94 2.13
CA MET A 15 -1.59 -11.07 1.87
C MET A 15 -2.37 -10.02 2.62
N ALA A 16 -3.20 -9.27 1.89
CA ALA A 16 -4.06 -8.24 2.45
C ALA A 16 -5.52 -8.73 2.52
N ASN A 17 -6.00 -8.93 3.75
CA ASN A 17 -7.38 -9.32 4.05
C ASN A 17 -7.99 -8.27 5.01
N HIS A 18 -8.71 -8.71 6.05
CA HIS A 18 -8.97 -7.91 7.25
C HIS A 18 -7.69 -7.54 8.02
N HIS A 19 -6.60 -8.29 7.78
CA HIS A 19 -5.27 -8.08 8.34
C HIS A 19 -4.23 -8.19 7.23
N LEU A 20 -3.06 -7.59 7.45
CA LEU A 20 -1.89 -7.88 6.64
C LEU A 20 -1.18 -9.08 7.26
N MET A 21 -0.95 -10.10 6.45
CA MET A 21 -0.23 -11.31 6.85
C MET A 21 0.98 -11.51 5.95
N ARG A 22 2.04 -12.11 6.50
CA ARG A 22 3.14 -12.65 5.71
C ARG A 22 3.29 -14.15 5.93
N VAL A 23 3.67 -14.85 4.87
CA VAL A 23 4.01 -16.27 4.86
C VAL A 23 5.48 -16.39 4.53
N ARG A 24 6.28 -17.02 5.40
CA ARG A 24 7.65 -17.40 5.06
C ARG A 24 7.60 -18.57 4.09
N LEU A 25 8.20 -18.43 2.90
CA LEU A 25 8.14 -19.46 1.87
C LEU A 25 8.95 -20.71 2.21
N ALA A 26 10.02 -20.57 2.99
CA ALA A 26 10.89 -21.68 3.36
C ALA A 26 10.17 -22.82 4.11
N ASP A 27 9.21 -22.48 4.97
CA ASP A 27 8.53 -23.45 5.85
C ASP A 27 7.03 -23.20 6.05
N GLY A 28 6.47 -22.19 5.37
CA GLY A 28 5.05 -21.86 5.44
C GLY A 28 4.63 -21.16 6.74
N GLN A 29 5.57 -20.70 7.58
CA GLN A 29 5.20 -20.02 8.82
C GLN A 29 4.41 -18.73 8.52
N LEU A 30 3.25 -18.59 9.17
CA LEU A 30 2.37 -17.43 9.07
C LEU A 30 2.61 -16.46 10.22
N GLU A 31 2.61 -15.18 9.88
CA GLU A 31 2.70 -14.08 10.84
C GLU A 31 1.75 -12.94 10.46
N LYS A 32 1.10 -12.36 11.47
CA LYS A 32 0.25 -11.18 11.31
C LYS A 32 1.06 -9.92 11.57
N LEU A 33 0.93 -8.91 10.71
CA LEU A 33 1.65 -7.64 10.81
C LEU A 33 0.77 -6.56 11.46
N GLU A 34 0.80 -6.52 12.78
CA GLU A 34 -0.01 -5.62 13.61
C GLU A 34 0.22 -4.13 13.30
N ALA A 35 1.42 -3.76 12.83
CA ALA A 35 1.77 -2.39 12.46
C ALA A 35 0.82 -1.78 11.39
N MET A 36 0.15 -2.62 10.60
CA MET A 36 -0.75 -2.20 9.52
C MET A 36 -2.22 -2.19 9.91
N ASP A 37 -2.62 -2.71 11.07
CA ASP A 37 -4.03 -2.83 11.46
C ASP A 37 -4.74 -1.45 11.49
N ALA A 38 -4.02 -0.38 11.85
CA ALA A 38 -4.56 0.98 11.86
C ALA A 38 -4.82 1.57 10.46
N PHE A 39 -4.29 0.94 9.41
CA PHE A 39 -4.35 1.42 8.02
C PHE A 39 -5.26 0.59 7.13
N LEU A 40 -5.79 -0.54 7.63
CA LEU A 40 -6.66 -1.43 6.89
C LEU A 40 -8.13 -1.03 7.01
N ASN A 41 -8.88 -1.18 5.92
CA ASN A 41 -10.33 -1.11 5.94
C ASN A 41 -10.94 -2.52 5.95
N PRO A 42 -11.88 -2.82 6.86
CA PRO A 42 -12.51 -4.14 6.93
C PRO A 42 -13.53 -4.40 5.80
N VAL A 43 -13.98 -3.36 5.10
CA VAL A 43 -15.05 -3.43 4.08
C VAL A 43 -14.48 -3.24 2.67
N LEU A 44 -13.69 -2.19 2.48
CA LEU A 44 -13.14 -1.80 1.18
C LEU A 44 -11.91 -2.65 0.81
N PRO A 45 -11.60 -2.80 -0.49
CA PRO A 45 -10.34 -3.39 -0.92
C PRO A 45 -9.14 -2.60 -0.35
N ASN A 46 -8.09 -3.30 0.05
CA ASN A 46 -6.81 -2.70 0.43
C ASN A 46 -5.75 -3.08 -0.60
N PRO A 47 -5.74 -2.44 -1.79
CA PRO A 47 -4.67 -2.59 -2.78
C PRO A 47 -3.30 -2.59 -2.12
N LEU A 48 -2.46 -3.54 -2.51
CA LEU A 48 -1.13 -3.77 -1.95
C LEU A 48 -0.13 -4.00 -3.09
N ILE A 49 1.02 -3.33 -3.04
CA ILE A 49 2.16 -3.58 -3.93
C ILE A 49 3.46 -3.64 -3.13
N ALA A 50 4.43 -4.41 -3.63
CA ALA A 50 5.82 -4.28 -3.21
C ALA A 50 6.46 -3.13 -3.99
N LEU A 51 7.28 -2.38 -3.28
CA LEU A 51 8.03 -1.26 -3.81
C LEU A 51 9.45 -1.71 -4.13
N SER A 52 10.09 -1.00 -5.07
CA SER A 52 11.46 -1.28 -5.52
C SER A 52 12.53 -1.17 -4.42
N ASP A 53 12.21 -0.51 -3.31
CA ASP A 53 13.08 -0.37 -2.12
C ASP A 53 12.79 -1.41 -1.02
N GLY A 54 11.97 -2.43 -1.32
CA GLY A 54 11.64 -3.49 -0.38
C GLY A 54 10.56 -3.13 0.64
N ARG A 55 9.98 -1.92 0.58
CA ARG A 55 8.80 -1.58 1.37
C ARG A 55 7.53 -2.07 0.69
N LEU A 56 6.42 -2.02 1.41
CA LEU A 56 5.08 -2.28 0.86
C LEU A 56 4.26 -1.00 0.86
N LEU A 57 3.53 -0.74 -0.22
CA LEU A 57 2.54 0.34 -0.27
C LEU A 57 1.14 -0.27 -0.28
N MET A 58 0.28 0.27 0.57
CA MET A 58 -1.11 -0.16 0.66
C MET A 58 -2.05 0.99 0.99
N GLY A 59 -3.31 0.90 0.56
CA GLY A 59 -4.40 1.72 1.10
C GLY A 59 -5.68 1.50 0.31
N TYR A 60 -6.81 1.85 0.93
CA TYR A 60 -8.16 1.75 0.36
C TYR A 60 -8.72 3.10 -0.11
N GLU A 61 -8.10 4.19 0.31
CA GLU A 61 -8.39 5.55 -0.13
C GLU A 61 -7.06 6.29 -0.35
N LEU A 62 -7.08 7.29 -1.23
CA LEU A 62 -5.89 8.07 -1.58
C LEU A 62 -5.21 8.66 -0.34
N ASN A 63 -5.94 9.36 0.51
CA ASN A 63 -5.45 9.90 1.79
C ASN A 63 -5.10 8.86 2.87
N LYS A 64 -5.39 7.58 2.64
CA LYS A 64 -5.13 6.45 3.56
C LYS A 64 -4.01 5.55 3.07
N LEU A 65 -3.31 5.92 2.00
CA LEU A 65 -2.09 5.23 1.59
C LEU A 65 -1.06 5.22 2.72
N ALA A 66 -0.45 4.07 2.96
CA ALA A 66 0.55 3.82 3.96
C ALA A 66 1.67 2.94 3.41
N CYS A 67 2.90 3.26 3.80
CA CYS A 67 4.09 2.49 3.52
C CYS A 67 4.45 1.65 4.75
N TYR A 68 4.68 0.36 4.56
CA TYR A 68 5.19 -0.53 5.58
C TYR A 68 6.65 -0.91 5.28
N ASP A 69 7.50 -0.72 6.27
CA ASP A 69 8.89 -1.17 6.27
C ASP A 69 8.98 -2.52 7.00
N PRO A 70 9.24 -3.63 6.28
CA PRO A 70 9.33 -4.96 6.88
C PRO A 70 10.60 -5.18 7.72
N VAL A 71 11.64 -4.36 7.55
CA VAL A 71 12.88 -4.45 8.32
C VAL A 71 12.71 -3.75 9.66
N ALA A 72 12.09 -2.58 9.66
CA ALA A 72 11.82 -1.81 10.87
C ALA A 72 10.52 -2.22 11.60
N ASP A 73 9.70 -3.09 10.98
CA ASP A 73 8.35 -3.44 11.39
C ASP A 73 7.49 -2.21 11.72
N ARG A 74 7.48 -1.25 10.80
CA ARG A 74 6.81 0.04 11.00
C ARG A 74 5.98 0.43 9.79
N ALA A 75 4.77 0.90 10.05
CA ALA A 75 3.92 1.53 9.05
C ALA A 75 3.87 3.05 9.24
N GLU A 76 3.89 3.78 8.13
CA GLU A 76 3.73 5.22 8.10
C GLU A 76 2.76 5.64 7.00
N ALA A 77 1.91 6.61 7.27
CA ALA A 77 1.04 7.14 6.23
C ALA A 77 1.86 7.92 5.20
N LEU A 78 1.52 7.76 3.93
CA LEU A 78 2.12 8.53 2.84
C LEU A 78 1.78 10.03 2.94
N PHE A 79 0.57 10.34 3.41
CA PHE A 79 0.13 11.72 3.59
C PHE A 79 0.25 12.19 5.04
N PRO A 80 0.77 13.41 5.28
CA PRO A 80 0.74 14.03 6.60
C PRO A 80 -0.71 14.27 7.03
N ALA A 81 -0.98 14.19 8.33
CA ALA A 81 -2.34 14.29 8.88
C ALA A 81 -3.10 15.54 8.41
N SER A 82 -2.39 16.66 8.21
CA SER A 82 -2.96 17.93 7.72
C SER A 82 -3.54 17.84 6.31
N LYS A 83 -3.04 16.96 5.44
CA LYS A 83 -3.50 16.83 4.04
C LYS A 83 -4.50 15.68 3.84
N ARG A 84 -4.83 14.92 4.89
CA ARG A 84 -5.70 13.75 4.75
C ARG A 84 -7.17 14.10 4.55
N GLN A 85 -7.67 15.21 5.07
CA GLN A 85 -9.11 15.51 5.02
C GLN A 85 -9.58 16.03 3.65
N GLU A 86 -8.66 16.49 2.80
CA GLU A 86 -9.00 17.17 1.55
C GLU A 86 -9.14 16.22 0.34
N ARG A 87 -8.88 14.90 0.51
CA ARG A 87 -8.68 13.95 -0.60
C ARG A 87 -9.22 12.56 -0.30
N SER A 88 -10.54 12.37 -0.38
CA SER A 88 -11.17 11.05 -0.31
C SER A 88 -11.46 10.58 -1.73
N ALA A 89 -10.77 9.51 -2.14
CA ALA A 89 -10.97 8.81 -3.41
C ALA A 89 -10.66 7.34 -3.17
N GLU A 90 -11.62 6.44 -3.40
CA GLU A 90 -11.41 5.00 -3.23
C GLU A 90 -10.37 4.51 -4.23
N THR A 91 -9.35 3.84 -3.73
CA THR A 91 -8.25 3.32 -4.56
C THR A 91 -8.64 1.96 -5.12
N LYS A 92 -8.46 1.80 -6.43
CA LYS A 92 -8.75 0.57 -7.16
C LYS A 92 -7.49 -0.24 -7.46
N CYS A 93 -6.38 0.43 -7.77
CA CYS A 93 -5.11 -0.22 -8.05
C CYS A 93 -3.93 0.72 -7.76
N LEU A 94 -2.78 0.11 -7.46
CA LEU A 94 -1.52 0.79 -7.22
C LEU A 94 -0.46 0.25 -8.18
N PHE A 95 0.46 1.11 -8.60
CA PHE A 95 1.60 0.71 -9.43
C PHE A 95 2.78 1.64 -9.15
N GLU A 96 3.98 1.09 -9.09
CA GLU A 96 5.22 1.87 -9.08
C GLU A 96 5.88 1.76 -10.45
N ASP A 97 6.21 2.90 -11.06
CA ASP A 97 6.98 2.91 -12.31
C ASP A 97 8.50 2.81 -12.09
N SER A 98 9.25 2.68 -13.18
CA SER A 98 10.72 2.57 -13.14
C SER A 98 11.44 3.84 -12.67
N GLN A 99 10.74 4.96 -12.55
CA GLN A 99 11.23 6.22 -11.97
C GLN A 99 10.79 6.39 -10.52
N GLN A 100 10.27 5.34 -9.89
CA GLN A 100 9.77 5.30 -8.52
C GLN A 100 8.56 6.21 -8.27
N LYS A 101 7.83 6.60 -9.33
CA LYS A 101 6.56 7.30 -9.17
C LYS A 101 5.45 6.33 -8.85
N LEU A 102 4.53 6.78 -8.01
CA LEU A 102 3.38 6.03 -7.56
C LEU A 102 2.17 6.41 -8.41
N TRP A 103 1.60 5.43 -9.08
CA TRP A 103 0.40 5.55 -9.89
C TRP A 103 -0.77 4.92 -9.15
N ILE A 104 -1.81 5.72 -8.91
CA ILE A 104 -2.97 5.36 -8.08
C ILE A 104 -4.22 5.48 -8.93
N GLY A 105 -4.72 4.33 -9.40
CA GLY A 105 -6.01 4.26 -10.05
C GLY A 105 -7.10 4.33 -8.99
N THR A 106 -8.07 5.20 -9.19
CA THR A 106 -9.23 5.35 -8.30
C THR A 106 -10.49 4.77 -8.96
N VAL A 107 -11.54 4.56 -8.16
CA VAL A 107 -12.81 4.03 -8.68
C VAL A 107 -13.51 5.03 -9.60
N ASP A 108 -13.55 6.31 -9.22
CA ASP A 108 -14.38 7.35 -9.84
C ASP A 108 -13.69 8.70 -10.02
N GLN A 109 -12.43 8.85 -9.63
CA GLN A 109 -11.67 10.11 -9.71
C GLN A 109 -10.44 10.01 -10.62
N GLY A 110 -10.44 9.06 -11.56
CA GLY A 110 -9.37 8.91 -12.54
C GLY A 110 -8.06 8.37 -11.94
N LEU A 111 -6.93 8.85 -12.46
CA LEU A 111 -5.58 8.35 -12.20
C LEU A 111 -4.70 9.45 -11.60
N TYR A 112 -4.12 9.19 -10.43
CA TYR A 112 -3.16 10.07 -9.78
C TYR A 112 -1.74 9.56 -9.99
N CYS A 113 -0.79 10.49 -10.20
CA CYS A 113 0.64 10.23 -10.17
C CYS A 113 1.26 11.02 -9.02
N LEU A 114 1.98 10.33 -8.14
CA LEU A 114 2.60 10.91 -6.95
C LEU A 114 4.08 10.56 -6.86
N ASP A 115 4.83 11.41 -6.18
CA ASP A 115 6.16 11.06 -5.69
C ASP A 115 6.08 10.14 -4.46
N ARG A 116 7.24 9.69 -3.97
CA ARG A 116 7.38 8.85 -2.77
C ARG A 116 7.01 9.54 -1.46
N ASN A 117 6.81 10.86 -1.46
CA ASN A 117 6.44 11.66 -0.29
C ASN A 117 4.96 12.04 -0.31
N GLY A 118 4.18 11.52 -1.27
CA GLY A 118 2.75 11.82 -1.41
C GLY A 118 2.45 13.18 -2.05
N ALA A 119 3.42 13.82 -2.70
CA ALA A 119 3.17 14.97 -3.55
C ALA A 119 2.52 14.51 -4.85
N ILE A 120 1.35 15.06 -5.19
CA ILE A 120 0.68 14.78 -6.46
C ILE A 120 1.40 15.56 -7.55
N GLU A 121 1.97 14.86 -8.52
CA GLU A 121 2.66 15.44 -9.67
C GLU A 121 1.74 15.59 -10.87
N ALA A 122 0.76 14.70 -11.02
CA ALA A 122 -0.24 14.76 -12.10
C ALA A 122 -1.56 14.09 -11.70
N HIS A 123 -2.64 14.50 -12.36
CA HIS A 123 -3.98 13.93 -12.20
C HIS A 123 -4.68 13.90 -13.56
N TYR A 124 -5.27 12.75 -13.91
CA TYR A 124 -5.93 12.50 -15.19
C TYR A 124 -7.35 11.99 -14.95
N THR A 125 -8.35 12.66 -15.51
CA THR A 125 -9.79 12.37 -15.35
C THR A 125 -10.48 12.04 -16.65
#